data_AF-A0A4Q6E4T8-F1
#
_entry.id   AF-A0A4Q6E4T8-F1
#
_cell.length_a   1.000
_cell.length_b   1.000
_cell.length_c   1.000
_cell.angle_alpha   90.00
_cell.angle_beta   90.00
_cell.angle_gamma   90.00
#
_symmetry.space_group_name_H-M   'P 1'
#
loop_
_entity.id
_entity.type
_entity.pdbx_description
1 polymer ?
#
loop_
_entity_poly.entity_id
_entity_poly.type
_entity_poly.pdbx_seq_one_letter_code
_entity_poly.pdbx_strand_id
1 'polypeptide(L)'
;MPLFKANDVSFISTKASLENTVEGHKYYAVPDANRNNKFNLIRCCLSIGWFVLSSRPEIIITTGAAPGLFGIFVGKILGIKTVWIDSMANVEKLSLSGNIALKIADRVYTQWEHLSTPKVVFAGNILEE
;
A
#
# COMPACT_ATOMS: atom_id res chain seq x y z
N MET A 1 16.64 -3.72 8.34
CA MET A 1 16.09 -2.37 8.12
C MET A 1 15.83 -1.68 9.45
N PRO A 2 16.40 -0.49 9.73
CA PRO A 2 16.23 0.22 11.01
C PRO A 2 14.76 0.50 11.39
N LEU A 3 13.93 0.88 10.42
CA LEU A 3 12.49 1.15 10.63
C LEU A 3 11.74 -0.07 11.20
N PHE A 4 12.06 -1.27 10.72
CA PHE A 4 11.37 -2.50 11.12
C PHE A 4 11.78 -2.99 12.51
N LYS A 5 12.96 -2.58 13.00
CA LYS A 5 13.41 -2.89 14.37
C LYS A 5 12.72 -2.01 15.41
N ALA A 6 12.29 -0.81 15.02
CA ALA A 6 11.70 0.18 15.91
C ALA A 6 10.17 0.09 16.02
N ASN A 7 9.51 -0.74 15.19
CA ASN A 7 8.05 -0.80 15.08
C ASN A 7 7.56 -2.25 14.97
N ASP A 8 6.35 -2.55 15.45
CA ASP A 8 5.66 -3.81 15.12
C ASP A 8 5.16 -3.72 13.68
N VAL A 9 5.75 -4.52 12.79
CA VAL A 9 5.46 -4.49 11.35
C VAL A 9 4.72 -5.75 10.96
N SER A 10 3.59 -5.55 10.26
CA SER A 10 2.84 -6.60 9.60
C SER A 10 2.78 -6.33 8.10
N PHE A 11 2.95 -7.37 7.29
CA PHE A 11 2.91 -7.30 5.84
C PHE A 11 1.62 -7.90 5.30
N ILE A 12 1.09 -7.29 4.23
CA ILE A 12 -0.06 -7.80 3.50
C ILE A 12 0.29 -7.83 2.02
N SER A 13 0.04 -8.95 1.35
CA SER A 13 0.19 -9.05 -0.10
C SER A 13 -0.70 -10.14 -0.70
N THR A 14 -0.88 -10.13 -2.02
CA THR A 14 -1.66 -11.13 -2.73
C THR A 14 -0.89 -12.43 -2.99
N LYS A 15 0.44 -12.41 -2.82
CA LYS A 15 1.32 -13.55 -3.13
C LYS A 15 1.84 -14.21 -1.87
N ALA A 16 1.20 -15.29 -1.42
CA ALA A 16 1.58 -16.04 -0.22
C ALA A 16 3.07 -16.45 -0.20
N SER A 17 3.70 -16.67 -1.35
CA SER A 17 5.14 -17.00 -1.45
C SER A 17 6.08 -15.92 -0.90
N LEU A 18 5.61 -14.68 -0.71
CA LEU A 18 6.40 -13.60 -0.14
C LEU A 18 6.54 -13.68 1.38
N GLU A 19 5.79 -14.55 2.07
CA GLU A 19 5.91 -14.71 3.52
C GLU A 19 7.36 -14.99 3.97
N ASN A 20 8.06 -15.86 3.25
CA ASN A 20 9.47 -16.20 3.54
C ASN A 20 10.44 -15.03 3.32
N THR A 21 10.01 -13.94 2.67
CA THR A 21 10.87 -12.76 2.42
C THR A 21 10.85 -11.77 3.59
N VAL A 22 9.94 -11.95 4.55
CA VAL A 22 9.75 -11.06 5.71
C VAL A 22 9.86 -11.83 7.03
N GLU A 23 10.86 -12.71 7.10
CA GLU A 23 11.12 -13.53 8.29
C GLU A 23 11.19 -12.69 9.57
N GLY A 24 10.50 -13.14 10.62
CA GLY A 24 10.39 -12.41 11.89
C GLY A 24 9.26 -11.39 11.96
N HIS A 25 8.48 -11.21 10.90
CA HIS A 25 7.31 -10.32 10.87
C HIS A 25 6.02 -11.06 10.56
N LYS A 26 4.88 -10.53 11.02
CA LYS A 26 3.57 -11.09 10.70
C LYS A 26 3.28 -10.87 9.22
N TYR A 27 2.79 -11.89 8.53
CA TYR A 27 2.44 -11.81 7.12
C TYR A 27 1.01 -12.30 6.89
N TYR A 28 0.26 -11.58 6.05
CA TYR A 28 -1.12 -11.89 5.73
C TYR A 28 -1.32 -11.92 4.21
N ALA A 29 -1.60 -13.12 3.69
CA ALA A 29 -1.99 -13.29 2.30
C ALA A 29 -3.46 -12.89 2.12
N VAL A 30 -3.74 -12.07 1.10
CA VAL A 30 -5.12 -11.72 0.70
C VAL A 30 -5.42 -12.22 -0.71
N PRO A 31 -6.69 -12.46 -1.07
CA PRO A 31 -7.04 -12.89 -2.41
C PRO A 31 -6.52 -11.92 -3.49
N ASP A 32 -6.04 -12.46 -4.60
CA ASP A 32 -5.61 -11.64 -5.72
C ASP A 32 -6.80 -10.89 -6.36
N ALA A 33 -6.63 -9.57 -6.43
CA ALA A 33 -7.65 -8.62 -6.82
C ALA A 33 -7.39 -8.19 -8.27
N ASN A 34 -7.82 -9.01 -9.22
CA ASN A 34 -7.82 -8.62 -10.64
C ASN A 34 -9.11 -7.84 -10.97
N ARG A 35 -8.98 -6.76 -11.76
CA ARG A 35 -10.07 -5.91 -12.25
C ARG A 35 -11.20 -6.70 -12.94
N ASN A 36 -10.87 -7.86 -13.52
CA ASN A 36 -11.83 -8.72 -14.22
C ASN A 36 -12.66 -9.62 -13.29
N ASN A 37 -12.29 -9.76 -12.01
CA ASN A 37 -13.01 -10.57 -11.05
C ASN A 37 -13.52 -9.72 -9.87
N LYS A 38 -14.72 -9.15 -10.05
CA LYS A 38 -15.40 -8.31 -9.04
C LYS A 38 -15.58 -9.02 -7.70
N PHE A 39 -15.78 -10.34 -7.72
CA PHE A 39 -15.98 -11.10 -6.49
C PHE A 39 -14.70 -11.21 -5.67
N ASN A 40 -13.56 -11.44 -6.34
CA ASN A 40 -12.26 -11.43 -5.67
C ASN A 40 -11.86 -10.03 -5.18
N LEU A 41 -12.27 -8.96 -5.88
CA LEU A 41 -12.08 -7.59 -5.40
C LEU A 41 -12.80 -7.35 -4.06
N ILE A 42 -14.07 -7.78 -3.96
CA ILE A 42 -14.84 -7.66 -2.72
C ILE A 42 -14.20 -8.49 -1.61
N ARG A 43 -13.81 -9.74 -1.89
CA ARG A 43 -13.14 -10.60 -0.91
C ARG A 43 -11.80 -10.05 -0.43
N CYS A 44 -11.01 -9.49 -1.34
CA CYS A 44 -9.76 -8.83 -1.01
C CYS A 44 -10.01 -7.63 -0.09
N CYS A 45 -10.96 -6.75 -0.45
CA CYS A 45 -11.33 -5.60 0.37
C CYS A 45 -11.82 -6.01 1.77
N LEU A 46 -12.69 -7.02 1.87
CA LEU A 46 -13.18 -7.54 3.16
C LEU A 46 -12.05 -8.16 3.99
N SER A 47 -11.13 -8.90 3.37
CA SER A 47 -10.00 -9.52 4.05
C SER A 47 -9.04 -8.45 4.62
N ILE A 48 -8.74 -7.43 3.83
CA ILE A 48 -7.94 -6.27 4.26
C ILE A 48 -8.65 -5.53 5.38
N GLY A 49 -9.96 -5.26 5.22
CA GLY A 49 -10.76 -4.59 6.23
C GLY A 49 -10.75 -5.32 7.57
N TRP A 50 -10.98 -6.64 7.55
CA TRP A 50 -10.94 -7.49 8.73
C TRP A 50 -9.57 -7.45 9.41
N PHE A 51 -8.50 -7.55 8.63
CA PHE A 51 -7.14 -7.50 9.16
C PHE A 51 -6.84 -6.15 9.83
N VAL A 52 -7.16 -5.03 9.17
CA VAL A 52 -6.91 -3.68 9.71
C VAL A 52 -7.70 -3.45 11.00
N LEU A 53 -8.97 -3.89 11.05
CA LEU A 53 -9.81 -3.79 12.25
C LEU A 53 -9.26 -4.62 13.42
N SER A 54 -8.69 -5.79 13.13
CA SER A 54 -8.15 -6.72 14.14
C SER A 54 -6.77 -6.31 14.64
N SER A 55 -5.91 -5.83 13.74
CA SER A 55 -4.53 -5.43 14.06
C SER A 55 -4.41 -4.00 14.59
N ARG A 56 -5.38 -3.12 14.25
CA ARG A 56 -5.43 -1.70 14.66
C ARG A 56 -4.11 -0.96 14.45
N PRO A 57 -3.58 -0.92 13.21
CA PRO A 57 -2.31 -0.27 12.94
C PRO A 57 -2.43 1.26 13.11
N GLU A 58 -1.34 1.90 13.52
CA GLU A 58 -1.26 3.36 13.58
C GLU A 58 -1.06 4.00 12.20
N ILE A 59 -0.41 3.26 11.30
CA ILE A 59 -0.08 3.70 9.94
C ILE A 59 -0.22 2.55 8.94
N ILE A 60 -0.72 2.87 7.75
CA ILE A 60 -0.75 1.99 6.58
C ILE A 60 0.13 2.60 5.50
N ILE A 61 1.12 1.84 5.03
CA ILE A 61 2.02 2.22 3.94
C ILE A 61 1.85 1.20 2.82
N THR A 62 1.66 1.65 1.58
CA THR A 62 1.42 0.72 0.46
C THR A 62 2.02 1.22 -0.86
N THR A 63 2.53 0.26 -1.63
CA THR A 63 2.86 0.38 -3.06
C THR A 63 1.93 -0.43 -3.96
N GLY A 64 0.99 -1.17 -3.38
CA GLY A 64 0.13 -2.11 -4.09
C GLY A 64 -1.00 -1.43 -4.87
N ALA A 65 -1.45 -2.04 -5.98
CA ALA A 65 -2.49 -1.52 -6.87
C ALA A 65 -3.90 -1.47 -6.23
N ALA A 66 -4.79 -2.41 -6.55
CA ALA A 66 -6.14 -2.44 -5.95
C ALA A 66 -6.12 -2.80 -4.45
N PRO A 67 -5.35 -3.82 -3.99
CA PRO A 67 -5.27 -4.15 -2.56
C PRO A 67 -4.77 -2.97 -1.71
N GLY A 68 -3.73 -2.28 -2.17
CA GLY A 68 -3.20 -1.10 -1.50
C GLY A 68 -4.24 -0.01 -1.36
N LEU A 69 -5.01 0.25 -2.43
CA LEU A 69 -6.05 1.27 -2.41
C LEU A 69 -7.18 0.93 -1.43
N PHE A 70 -7.53 -0.35 -1.28
CA PHE A 70 -8.47 -0.79 -0.24
C PHE A 70 -7.91 -0.55 1.16
N GLY A 71 -6.61 -0.81 1.38
CA GLY A 71 -5.93 -0.50 2.64
C GLY A 71 -6.01 0.99 2.99
N ILE A 72 -5.73 1.88 2.02
CA ILE A 72 -5.89 3.32 2.20
C ILE A 72 -7.34 3.67 2.54
N PHE A 73 -8.30 3.17 1.75
CA PHE A 73 -9.72 3.47 1.95
C PHE A 73 -10.21 3.07 3.34
N VAL A 74 -9.91 1.84 3.78
CA VAL A 74 -10.26 1.36 5.11
C VAL A 74 -9.54 2.19 6.18
N GLY A 75 -8.25 2.47 6.01
CA GLY A 75 -7.48 3.30 6.93
C GLY A 75 -8.11 4.68 7.14
N LYS A 76 -8.53 5.33 6.05
CA LYS A 76 -9.18 6.64 6.11
C LYS A 76 -10.52 6.61 6.84
N ILE A 77 -11.35 5.57 6.63
CA ILE A 77 -12.61 5.40 7.37
C ILE A 77 -12.34 5.24 8.87
N LEU A 78 -11.26 4.56 9.24
CA LEU A 78 -10.90 4.29 10.62
C LEU A 78 -10.03 5.38 11.28
N GLY A 79 -9.72 6.48 10.57
CA GLY A 79 -8.86 7.55 11.07
C GLY A 79 -7.38 7.18 11.20
N ILE A 80 -6.96 6.09 10.58
CA ILE A 80 -5.57 5.61 10.55
C ILE A 80 -4.76 6.45 9.56
N LYS A 81 -3.48 6.72 9.86
CA LYS A 81 -2.60 7.45 8.95
C LYS A 81 -2.28 6.59 7.72
N THR A 82 -2.32 7.20 6.54
CA THR A 82 -2.20 6.48 5.27
C THR A 82 -1.15 7.11 4.36
N VAL A 83 -0.27 6.26 3.84
CA VAL A 83 0.81 6.64 2.94
C VAL A 83 0.73 5.78 1.67
N TRP A 84 0.60 6.46 0.54
CA TRP A 84 0.75 5.85 -0.77
C TRP A 84 2.15 6.11 -1.31
N ILE A 85 2.82 5.08 -1.80
CA ILE A 85 4.06 5.19 -2.55
C ILE A 85 3.73 4.67 -3.95
N ASP A 86 3.74 5.53 -4.96
CA ASP A 86 3.37 5.08 -6.30
C ASP A 86 4.40 4.12 -6.87
N SER A 87 3.92 3.12 -7.61
CA SER A 87 4.76 2.02 -8.10
C SER A 87 5.82 2.50 -9.07
N MET A 88 7.05 1.99 -8.91
CA MET A 88 8.19 2.20 -9.83
C MET A 88 7.85 1.91 -11.29
N ALA A 89 6.90 1.01 -11.56
CA ALA A 89 6.55 0.60 -12.91
C ALA A 89 5.91 1.72 -13.75
N ASN A 90 5.41 2.80 -13.13
CA ASN A 90 4.86 3.94 -13.87
C ASN A 90 5.83 5.12 -13.83
N VAL A 91 6.66 5.21 -14.88
CA VAL A 91 7.67 6.26 -15.02
C VAL A 91 7.05 7.58 -15.48
N GLU A 92 6.07 7.55 -16.37
CA GLU A 92 5.56 8.76 -17.05
C GLU A 92 4.39 9.45 -16.35
N LYS A 93 3.64 8.73 -15.50
CA LYS A 93 2.43 9.24 -14.84
C LYS A 93 2.08 8.41 -13.61
N LEU A 94 1.33 8.99 -12.69
CA LEU A 94 0.78 8.21 -11.57
C LEU A 94 -0.07 7.05 -12.06
N SER A 95 0.01 5.92 -11.35
CA SER A 95 -0.87 4.77 -11.59
C SER A 95 -2.36 5.15 -11.45
N LEU A 96 -3.27 4.35 -12.02
CA LEU A 96 -4.72 4.58 -11.84
C LEU A 96 -5.08 4.59 -10.34
N SER A 97 -4.56 3.61 -9.58
CA SER A 97 -4.77 3.57 -8.14
C SER A 97 -4.09 4.75 -7.43
N GLY A 98 -2.92 5.19 -7.89
CA GLY A 98 -2.21 6.37 -7.36
C GLY A 98 -2.99 7.66 -7.56
N ASN A 99 -3.65 7.82 -8.71
CA ASN A 99 -4.55 8.95 -8.96
C ASN A 99 -5.77 8.96 -8.02
N ILE A 100 -6.29 7.78 -7.64
CA ILE A 100 -7.36 7.68 -6.66
C ILE A 100 -6.82 7.94 -5.26
N ALA A 101 -5.68 7.34 -4.91
CA ALA A 101 -5.00 7.52 -3.63
C ALA A 101 -4.66 8.99 -3.37
N LEU A 102 -4.29 9.75 -4.39
CA LEU A 102 -4.05 11.20 -4.31
C LEU A 102 -5.23 12.00 -3.75
N LYS A 103 -6.45 11.49 -3.88
CA LYS A 103 -7.66 12.15 -3.36
C LYS A 103 -7.94 11.82 -1.90
N ILE A 104 -7.41 10.72 -1.39
CA ILE A 104 -7.83 10.15 -0.09
C ILE A 104 -6.68 9.93 0.90
N ALA A 105 -5.49 9.56 0.45
CA ALA A 105 -4.34 9.29 1.31
C ALA A 105 -3.84 10.55 2.01
N ASP A 106 -3.24 10.42 3.19
CA ASP A 106 -2.66 11.55 3.92
C ASP A 106 -1.35 12.03 3.28
N ARG A 107 -0.57 11.10 2.72
CA ARG A 107 0.65 11.38 1.96
C ARG A 107 0.73 10.52 0.72
N VAL A 108 1.21 11.11 -0.38
CA VAL A 108 1.55 10.42 -1.61
C VAL A 108 2.99 10.72 -1.98
N TYR A 109 3.76 9.67 -2.24
CA TYR A 109 5.15 9.75 -2.66
C TYR A 109 5.34 9.20 -4.07
N THR A 110 6.31 9.78 -4.78
CA THR A 110 6.77 9.33 -6.09
C THR A 110 8.29 9.18 -6.08
N GLN A 111 8.78 8.25 -6.91
CA GLN A 111 10.22 8.05 -7.17
C GLN A 111 10.71 8.84 -8.39
N TRP A 112 9.82 9.59 -9.05
CA TRP A 112 10.13 10.35 -10.26
C TRP A 112 9.90 11.84 -10.01
N GLU A 113 10.97 12.64 -10.08
CA GLU A 113 10.93 14.07 -9.75
C GLU A 113 9.91 14.84 -10.60
N HIS A 114 9.82 14.54 -11.90
CA HIS A 114 8.88 15.18 -12.82
C HIS A 114 7.40 14.87 -12.53
N LEU A 115 7.10 13.87 -11.69
CA LEU A 115 5.74 13.57 -11.22
C LEU A 115 5.41 14.27 -9.88
N SER A 116 6.37 14.99 -9.31
CA SER A 116 6.18 15.77 -8.09
C SER A 116 5.16 16.88 -8.30
N THR A 117 4.31 17.09 -7.31
CA THR A 117 3.31 18.17 -7.28
C THR A 117 3.16 18.64 -5.83
N PRO A 118 2.44 19.74 -5.54
CA PRO A 118 2.15 20.13 -4.16
C PRO A 118 1.48 19.03 -3.31
N LYS A 119 0.86 18.02 -3.94
CA LYS A 119 0.22 16.88 -3.27
C LYS A 119 1.00 15.56 -3.37
N VAL A 120 2.06 15.52 -4.19
CA VAL A 120 2.87 14.32 -4.46
C VAL A 120 4.32 14.66 -4.18
N VAL A 121 4.88 14.05 -3.14
CA VAL A 121 6.24 14.35 -2.69
C VAL A 121 7.23 13.42 -3.40
N PHE A 122 8.20 13.99 -4.10
CA PHE A 122 9.35 13.23 -4.60
C PHE A 122 10.23 12.78 -3.43
N ALA A 123 10.60 11.50 -3.40
CA ALA A 123 11.40 10.91 -2.32
C ALA A 123 12.61 10.10 -2.82
N GLY A 124 13.01 10.28 -4.08
CA GLY A 124 14.16 9.59 -4.67
C GLY A 124 13.88 8.15 -5.11
N ASN A 125 14.85 7.54 -5.80
CA ASN A 125 14.77 6.15 -6.23
C ASN A 125 15.39 5.23 -5.17
N ILE A 126 14.73 4.11 -4.85
CA ILE A 126 15.24 3.14 -3.86
C ILE A 126 16.40 2.30 -4.45
N LEU A 127 16.57 2.34 -5.79
CA LEU A 127 17.65 1.69 -6.53
C LEU A 127 18.57 2.76 -7.14
N GLU A 128 19.32 3.46 -6.29
CA GLU A 128 20.52 4.19 -6.76
C GLU A 128 21.75 3.34 -6.38
N GLU A 129 22.34 2.71 -7.40
CA GLU A 129 23.79 2.54 -7.53
C GLU A 129 24.32 3.63 -8.48
#